data_AF-A0A2J8NIF6-F1
#
_entry.id   AF-A0A2J8NIF6-F1
#
_cell.length_a   1.000
_cell.length_b   1.000
_cell.length_c   1.000
_cell.angle_alpha   90.00
_cell.angle_beta   90.00
_cell.angle_gamma   90.00
#
_symmetry.space_group_name_H-M   'P 1'
#
loop_
_entity.id
_entity.type
_entity.pdbx_description
1 polymer ?
#
loop_
_entity_poly.entity_id
_entity_poly.type
_entity_poly.pdbx_seq_one_letter_code
_entity_poly.pdbx_strand_id
1 'polypeptide(L)'
;MVESIKHCIVLLQIAKSTINPVDAIYQPSPLEPVISTMPSQTVLPPEPVQLCKSEQRPSSLPVGPVLATLGHHQTPTPNSTGSGHSPPSSSLTSPSHVNLSPNTVPEFSYSSSEDEFYDADEFHQSGSSPKRLIDSSGSASVLTHSSSGNSLKRPDTTESLNSSLSNGTSDADLFDSHDDRDDDAEAGSVEEHKSVIMHLLSQVRLGMDLTKVVLPTFILERRSLLEMYADFFAHPDLFVSISDQKDPKDRMVQVVKWYLSAFHAGRKGSVAKKPYNPILGEIFQCHWTLPNDTEENTELVSEGPVPWVSKNSVTFVAEQVSHHPPISAFYAECFNKKIQFNAHIWTKSKFLGMSIGVHNIGQGCVSCLDYDEHYILTFPNGYGRSILTVPWVELGGECNINCSKTGYSANIIFHTKPFYGGKKHRITAEIFSPNDKKSFCSIEGEWNGVMYAKYATGENTVFVDTKKLPIIKKKVRKLEDQNEYESRSLWKDVTFNLKIRDIDAATEAKHRLEERQRAEARERKEKEIQWETRLFHEDGECWVYDEPLLKRLGAAKH
;
A
#
# COMPACT_ATOMS: atom_id res chain seq x y z
N MET A 1 -33.37 1.58 25.34
CA MET A 1 -32.41 0.63 24.71
C MET A 1 -33.12 -0.32 23.75
N VAL A 2 -33.85 -1.35 24.19
CA VAL A 2 -34.53 -2.30 23.26
C VAL A 2 -35.52 -1.59 22.33
N GLU A 3 -36.30 -0.64 22.83
CA GLU A 3 -37.23 0.16 22.01
C GLU A 3 -36.48 1.08 21.04
N SER A 4 -35.35 1.65 21.45
CA SER A 4 -34.46 2.46 20.62
C SER A 4 -33.94 1.64 19.42
N ILE A 5 -33.57 0.38 19.65
CA ILE A 5 -33.15 -0.57 18.61
C ILE A 5 -34.32 -0.92 17.68
N LYS A 6 -35.52 -1.19 18.22
CA LYS A 6 -36.74 -1.38 17.41
C LYS A 6 -37.04 -0.16 16.54
N HIS A 7 -36.90 1.05 17.07
CA HIS A 7 -37.15 2.29 16.34
C HIS A 7 -36.13 2.48 15.20
N CYS A 8 -34.84 2.19 15.43
CA CYS A 8 -33.82 2.20 14.37
C CYS A 8 -34.10 1.15 13.29
N ILE A 9 -34.53 -0.06 13.66
CA ILE A 9 -34.90 -1.10 12.69
C ILE A 9 -36.12 -0.66 11.86
N VAL A 10 -37.14 -0.06 12.47
CA VAL A 10 -38.32 0.48 11.76
C VAL A 10 -37.92 1.60 10.79
N LEU A 11 -37.06 2.53 11.21
CA LEU A 11 -36.55 3.60 10.33
C LEU A 11 -35.73 3.05 9.15
N LEU A 12 -34.90 2.03 9.37
CA LEU A 12 -34.18 1.32 8.30
C LEU A 12 -35.13 0.57 7.36
N GLN A 13 -36.22 0.01 7.88
CA GLN A 13 -37.26 -0.66 7.07
C GLN A 13 -38.05 0.34 6.21
N ILE A 14 -38.34 1.52 6.74
CA ILE A 14 -38.97 2.64 6.01
C ILE A 14 -38.03 3.14 4.92
N ALA A 15 -36.77 3.44 5.24
CA ALA A 15 -35.76 3.88 4.28
C ALA A 15 -35.55 2.86 3.15
N LYS A 16 -35.61 1.56 3.45
CA LYS A 16 -35.54 0.48 2.45
C LYS A 16 -36.79 0.44 1.55
N SER A 17 -37.96 0.77 2.08
CA SER A 17 -39.22 0.82 1.30
C SER A 17 -39.35 2.05 0.41
N THR A 18 -38.60 3.13 0.70
CA THR A 18 -38.60 4.38 -0.09
C THR A 18 -37.53 4.44 -1.18
N ILE A 19 -36.61 3.46 -1.25
CA ILE A 19 -35.55 3.41 -2.28
C ILE A 19 -35.87 2.32 -3.30
N ASN A 20 -36.66 2.70 -4.30
CA ASN A 20 -36.69 2.10 -5.63
C ASN A 20 -36.57 3.25 -6.64
N PRO A 21 -35.65 3.20 -7.63
CA PRO A 21 -35.60 4.21 -8.69
C PRO A 21 -36.83 4.08 -9.59
N VAL A 22 -37.40 5.21 -10.01
CA VAL A 22 -38.53 5.28 -10.93
C VAL A 22 -38.17 6.18 -12.10
N ASP A 23 -38.22 5.61 -13.31
CA ASP A 23 -38.15 6.34 -14.57
C ASP A 23 -39.30 5.90 -15.49
N ALA A 24 -39.83 6.84 -16.28
CA ALA A 24 -40.69 6.65 -17.46
C ALA A 24 -41.99 5.81 -17.35
N ILE A 25 -43.04 6.43 -16.80
CA ILE A 25 -44.43 6.52 -17.34
C ILE A 25 -44.96 5.38 -18.23
N TYR A 26 -45.99 4.67 -17.76
CA TYR A 26 -47.16 4.30 -18.58
C TYR A 26 -48.44 4.15 -17.72
N GLN A 27 -49.62 4.48 -18.26
CA GLN A 27 -50.94 4.23 -17.64
C GLN A 27 -51.80 3.39 -18.59
N PRO A 28 -52.61 2.45 -18.07
CA PRO A 28 -54.02 2.77 -17.83
C PRO A 28 -54.56 2.27 -16.47
N SER A 29 -55.82 2.61 -16.18
CA SER A 29 -56.49 2.45 -14.88
C SER A 29 -57.33 1.15 -14.78
N PRO A 30 -58.24 0.92 -13.79
CA PRO A 30 -58.10 -0.22 -12.87
C PRO A 30 -59.24 -1.25 -12.94
N LEU A 31 -59.13 -2.36 -12.18
CA LEU A 31 -60.27 -3.06 -11.55
C LEU A 31 -59.82 -4.12 -10.51
N GLU A 32 -60.74 -4.47 -9.61
CA GLU A 32 -60.65 -5.02 -8.25
C GLU A 32 -60.15 -6.50 -8.05
N PRO A 33 -60.02 -7.01 -6.79
CA PRO A 33 -59.07 -8.09 -6.44
C PRO A 33 -59.67 -9.48 -6.15
N VAL A 34 -58.83 -10.54 -6.23
CA VAL A 34 -59.14 -11.87 -5.69
C VAL A 34 -57.95 -12.52 -4.95
N ILE A 35 -58.31 -13.21 -3.87
CA ILE A 35 -57.55 -13.95 -2.85
C ILE A 35 -56.88 -15.22 -3.44
N SER A 36 -55.76 -15.68 -2.84
CA SER A 36 -55.57 -17.06 -2.31
C SER A 36 -54.28 -17.85 -2.67
N THR A 37 -53.66 -18.40 -1.61
CA THR A 37 -52.96 -19.70 -1.50
C THR A 37 -52.03 -20.25 -2.61
N MET A 38 -50.73 -20.24 -2.29
CA MET A 38 -49.80 -21.39 -2.48
C MET A 38 -50.34 -22.65 -1.76
N PRO A 39 -49.95 -23.93 -2.11
CA PRO A 39 -48.54 -24.32 -2.25
C PRO A 39 -48.12 -25.55 -3.12
N SER A 40 -46.79 -25.65 -3.32
CA SER A 40 -45.95 -26.87 -3.21
C SER A 40 -45.60 -27.76 -4.43
N GLN A 41 -44.43 -28.43 -4.25
CA GLN A 41 -43.88 -29.65 -4.88
C GLN A 41 -43.36 -29.65 -6.34
N THR A 42 -42.03 -29.54 -6.44
CA THR A 42 -41.07 -30.48 -7.07
C THR A 42 -41.54 -31.50 -8.13
N VAL A 43 -40.79 -31.58 -9.25
CA VAL A 43 -39.97 -32.76 -9.67
C VAL A 43 -39.06 -32.37 -10.87
N LEU A 44 -38.01 -33.16 -11.17
CA LEU A 44 -37.03 -32.94 -12.26
C LEU A 44 -37.42 -33.74 -13.55
N PRO A 45 -36.52 -34.09 -14.51
CA PRO A 45 -36.69 -33.72 -15.92
C PRO A 45 -36.95 -34.96 -16.83
N PRO A 46 -36.85 -34.90 -18.18
CA PRO A 46 -35.53 -34.92 -18.84
C PRO A 46 -35.41 -34.15 -20.19
N GLU A 47 -34.17 -34.12 -20.70
CA GLU A 47 -33.78 -33.99 -22.12
C GLU A 47 -34.27 -35.21 -22.96
N PRO A 48 -34.08 -35.36 -24.32
CA PRO A 48 -33.00 -34.79 -25.17
C PRO A 48 -33.36 -34.41 -26.65
N VAL A 49 -32.29 -34.23 -27.46
CA VAL A 49 -32.13 -34.47 -28.92
C VAL A 49 -32.08 -33.24 -29.87
N GLN A 50 -30.83 -32.97 -30.29
CA GLN A 50 -30.33 -32.61 -31.63
C GLN A 50 -31.32 -32.31 -32.78
N LEU A 51 -31.03 -31.26 -33.58
CA LEU A 51 -30.53 -31.46 -34.95
C LEU A 51 -29.74 -30.25 -35.50
N CYS A 52 -29.15 -30.40 -36.70
CA CYS A 52 -28.07 -29.56 -37.23
C CYS A 52 -28.48 -28.63 -38.39
N LYS A 53 -27.55 -27.70 -38.70
CA LYS A 53 -27.08 -27.21 -40.03
C LYS A 53 -27.68 -25.95 -40.69
N SER A 54 -26.74 -25.19 -41.27
CA SER A 54 -26.80 -24.42 -42.54
C SER A 54 -27.63 -23.12 -42.60
N GLU A 55 -27.26 -22.06 -43.36
CA GLU A 55 -25.97 -21.68 -43.99
C GLU A 55 -25.94 -20.19 -44.47
N GLN A 56 -24.74 -19.72 -44.89
CA GLN A 56 -24.45 -18.67 -45.90
C GLN A 56 -25.14 -17.28 -45.93
N ARG A 57 -24.42 -16.25 -45.41
CA ARG A 57 -23.67 -15.16 -46.14
C ARG A 57 -24.38 -14.25 -47.22
N PRO A 58 -23.73 -13.22 -47.85
CA PRO A 58 -23.87 -11.78 -47.51
C PRO A 58 -24.27 -10.81 -48.67
N SER A 59 -24.46 -9.50 -48.38
CA SER A 59 -24.27 -8.28 -49.24
C SER A 59 -24.98 -7.04 -48.61
N SER A 60 -24.76 -5.75 -48.95
CA SER A 60 -23.63 -4.99 -49.51
C SER A 60 -23.84 -3.46 -49.28
N LEU A 61 -22.85 -2.61 -49.61
CA LEU A 61 -22.90 -1.11 -49.65
C LEU A 61 -23.71 -0.61 -50.90
N PRO A 62 -23.82 0.70 -51.31
CA PRO A 62 -23.13 1.95 -50.87
C PRO A 62 -23.94 3.32 -50.95
N VAL A 63 -23.21 4.45 -50.79
CA VAL A 63 -23.44 5.86 -51.24
C VAL A 63 -24.33 6.84 -50.42
N GLY A 64 -23.90 8.12 -50.33
CA GLY A 64 -24.66 9.32 -49.88
C GLY A 64 -25.36 10.07 -51.05
N PRO A 65 -25.29 11.42 -51.25
CA PRO A 65 -24.31 12.40 -50.73
C PRO A 65 -24.81 13.88 -50.45
N VAL A 66 -23.86 14.84 -50.30
CA VAL A 66 -23.92 16.35 -50.47
C VAL A 66 -24.78 17.22 -49.50
N LEU A 67 -24.57 18.55 -49.29
CA LEU A 67 -23.72 19.60 -49.95
C LEU A 67 -23.28 20.76 -48.99
N ALA A 68 -22.19 21.49 -49.33
CA ALA A 68 -21.93 22.95 -49.11
C ALA A 68 -21.70 23.49 -47.68
N THR A 69 -20.89 24.54 -47.38
CA THR A 69 -19.86 25.44 -48.01
C THR A 69 -19.24 26.30 -46.85
N LEU A 70 -18.20 27.16 -46.88
CA LEU A 70 -17.12 27.75 -47.75
C LEU A 70 -16.11 28.41 -46.75
N GLY A 71 -14.84 28.80 -47.02
CA GLY A 71 -13.94 28.63 -48.17
C GLY A 71 -13.28 29.96 -48.62
N HIS A 72 -11.96 30.15 -48.38
CA HIS A 72 -11.10 31.21 -48.96
C HIS A 72 -9.59 30.82 -48.98
N HIS A 73 -8.72 31.59 -49.67
CA HIS A 73 -7.39 31.18 -50.18
C HIS A 73 -6.28 32.27 -49.91
N GLN A 74 -5.04 32.36 -50.50
CA GLN A 74 -4.50 31.81 -51.76
C GLN A 74 -2.93 31.87 -51.94
N THR A 75 -2.22 30.74 -51.82
CA THR A 75 -1.05 30.33 -52.68
C THR A 75 0.36 31.03 -52.46
N PRO A 76 1.49 30.77 -53.22
CA PRO A 76 2.62 29.98 -52.65
C PRO A 76 4.12 30.27 -53.08
N THR A 77 5.11 29.71 -52.34
CA THR A 77 6.49 29.29 -52.78
C THR A 77 7.51 30.36 -53.29
N PRO A 78 8.85 30.10 -53.49
CA PRO A 78 9.60 28.82 -53.51
C PRO A 78 10.98 28.71 -52.78
N ASN A 79 11.44 27.45 -52.65
CA ASN A 79 12.81 26.88 -52.63
C ASN A 79 14.07 27.64 -52.14
N SER A 80 14.85 26.97 -51.29
CA SER A 80 16.32 26.82 -51.43
C SER A 80 16.83 25.55 -50.74
N THR A 81 17.98 25.03 -51.18
CA THR A 81 18.53 23.71 -50.82
C THR A 81 19.68 23.78 -49.80
N GLY A 82 19.73 22.84 -48.86
CA GLY A 82 20.89 22.61 -47.98
C GLY A 82 20.92 21.17 -47.46
N SER A 83 22.00 20.44 -47.71
CA SER A 83 22.17 19.04 -47.34
C SER A 83 23.00 18.88 -46.05
N GLY A 84 22.53 18.05 -45.11
CA GLY A 84 23.27 17.67 -43.90
C GLY A 84 22.84 16.28 -43.40
N HIS A 85 23.78 15.49 -42.87
CA HIS A 85 23.53 14.09 -42.48
C HIS A 85 22.94 13.96 -41.07
N SER A 86 22.03 12.99 -40.91
CA SER A 86 21.46 12.60 -39.61
C SER A 86 22.36 11.60 -38.86
N PRO A 87 22.64 11.79 -37.56
CA PRO A 87 22.90 10.71 -36.62
C PRO A 87 21.58 10.23 -35.97
N PRO A 88 21.49 8.97 -35.49
CA PRO A 88 20.31 8.49 -34.77
C PRO A 88 20.31 8.97 -33.32
N SER A 89 19.22 9.64 -32.89
CA SER A 89 19.01 10.03 -31.50
C SER A 89 18.41 8.88 -30.68
N SER A 90 19.21 8.22 -29.84
CA SER A 90 18.71 7.30 -28.82
C SER A 90 18.10 8.09 -27.65
N SER A 91 16.77 8.14 -27.58
CA SER A 91 16.03 8.85 -26.54
C SER A 91 16.09 8.12 -25.19
N LEU A 92 16.84 8.68 -24.23
CA LEU A 92 16.92 8.21 -22.84
C LEU A 92 15.75 8.74 -21.98
N THR A 93 14.53 8.72 -22.51
CA THR A 93 13.33 9.29 -21.88
C THR A 93 12.34 8.20 -21.47
N SER A 94 11.88 8.23 -20.22
CA SER A 94 10.80 7.40 -19.71
C SER A 94 9.55 7.46 -20.62
N PRO A 95 8.81 6.36 -20.84
CA PRO A 95 7.63 6.34 -21.70
C PRO A 95 6.40 6.96 -21.00
N SER A 96 6.38 8.27 -20.83
CA SER A 96 5.34 9.05 -20.13
C SER A 96 4.02 9.26 -20.92
N HIS A 97 3.77 8.46 -21.97
CA HIS A 97 2.60 8.60 -22.83
C HIS A 97 1.82 7.28 -23.02
N VAL A 98 0.99 6.97 -22.02
CA VAL A 98 -0.20 6.13 -22.19
C VAL A 98 -1.43 7.04 -22.13
N ASN A 99 -2.33 6.92 -23.10
CA ASN A 99 -3.48 7.83 -23.22
C ASN A 99 -4.58 7.42 -22.23
N LEU A 100 -4.60 8.06 -21.05
CA LEU A 100 -5.52 7.75 -19.95
C LEU A 100 -6.97 8.10 -20.29
N SER A 101 -7.91 7.32 -19.76
CA SER A 101 -9.32 7.68 -19.77
C SER A 101 -9.58 8.86 -18.82
N PRO A 102 -10.54 9.77 -19.12
CA PRO A 102 -10.78 10.97 -18.34
C PRO A 102 -11.57 10.69 -17.04
N ASN A 103 -11.02 9.83 -16.17
CA ASN A 103 -11.31 9.87 -14.74
C ASN A 103 -10.56 11.08 -14.17
N THR A 104 -11.13 12.26 -14.42
CA THR A 104 -10.65 13.57 -13.97
C THR A 104 -10.13 13.55 -12.54
N VAL A 105 -9.00 14.23 -12.30
CA VAL A 105 -8.74 14.88 -11.00
C VAL A 105 -10.02 15.64 -10.64
N PRO A 106 -10.78 15.24 -9.61
CA PRO A 106 -12.02 15.92 -9.32
C PRO A 106 -11.69 17.24 -8.66
N GLU A 107 -12.18 18.34 -9.22
CA GLU A 107 -12.18 19.66 -8.58
C GLU A 107 -13.20 19.71 -7.42
N PHE A 108 -13.12 18.73 -6.51
CA PHE A 108 -13.57 18.91 -5.15
C PHE A 108 -12.60 19.90 -4.52
N SER A 109 -13.04 21.15 -4.40
CA SER A 109 -12.25 22.23 -3.82
C SER A 109 -11.66 21.80 -2.49
N TYR A 110 -10.36 21.52 -2.50
CA TYR A 110 -9.54 21.86 -1.34
C TYR A 110 -9.66 23.37 -1.26
N SER A 111 -10.44 23.87 -0.30
CA SER A 111 -10.54 25.30 -0.08
C SER A 111 -9.11 25.81 0.17
N SER A 112 -8.65 26.75 -0.66
CA SER A 112 -7.34 27.38 -0.50
C SER A 112 -7.30 28.37 0.68
N SER A 113 -8.12 28.11 1.70
CA SER A 113 -8.03 28.64 3.05
C SER A 113 -7.10 27.71 3.83
N GLU A 114 -5.82 28.06 3.87
CA GLU A 114 -4.87 27.47 4.84
C GLU A 114 -5.22 27.86 6.29
N ASP A 115 -6.14 28.81 6.45
CA ASP A 115 -6.79 29.23 7.69
C ASP A 115 -7.80 28.19 8.20
N GLU A 116 -7.32 27.07 8.74
CA GLU A 116 -8.00 26.33 9.82
C GLU A 116 -7.08 25.27 10.47
N PHE A 117 -5.97 25.75 11.05
CA PHE A 117 -5.34 25.05 12.17
C PHE A 117 -6.30 25.12 13.37
N TYR A 118 -7.16 24.11 13.51
CA TYR A 118 -8.05 23.98 14.65
C TYR A 118 -7.24 23.56 15.88
N ASP A 119 -7.03 24.48 16.82
CA ASP A 119 -6.35 24.20 18.09
C ASP A 119 -7.09 23.10 18.87
N ALA A 120 -6.45 21.93 19.00
CA ALA A 120 -6.93 20.84 19.85
C ALA A 120 -6.49 21.00 21.32
N ASP A 121 -5.63 21.98 21.61
CA ASP A 121 -4.92 22.15 22.89
C ASP A 121 -5.82 22.61 24.04
N GLU A 122 -7.03 23.15 23.76
CA GLU A 122 -7.96 23.59 24.81
C GLU A 122 -8.50 22.41 25.66
N PHE A 123 -8.48 21.17 25.14
CA PHE A 123 -9.16 20.04 25.79
C PHE A 123 -8.38 19.38 26.96
N HIS A 124 -7.16 19.81 27.25
CA HIS A 124 -6.34 19.22 28.34
C HIS A 124 -6.34 20.00 29.66
N GLN A 125 -6.99 21.17 29.75
CA GLN A 125 -7.05 21.99 30.98
C GLN A 125 -8.41 22.01 31.70
N SER A 126 -8.81 20.89 32.34
CA SER A 126 -9.48 20.90 33.68
C SER A 126 -9.91 19.50 34.16
N GLY A 127 -8.95 18.67 34.61
CA GLY A 127 -9.21 17.30 35.11
C GLY A 127 -8.94 17.12 36.62
N SER A 128 -9.45 18.01 37.48
CA SER A 128 -9.09 18.02 38.91
C SER A 128 -9.64 16.81 39.70
N SER A 129 -8.80 15.79 39.92
CA SER A 129 -9.10 14.71 40.88
C SER A 129 -8.77 15.10 42.34
N PRO A 130 -9.47 14.56 43.35
CA PRO A 130 -9.43 15.15 44.70
C PRO A 130 -8.20 14.77 45.53
N LYS A 131 -7.61 15.75 46.22
CA LYS A 131 -6.60 15.51 47.26
C LYS A 131 -7.20 14.70 48.42
N ARG A 132 -6.55 13.62 48.84
CA ARG A 132 -6.68 13.07 50.19
C ARG A 132 -5.47 13.46 51.03
N LEU A 133 -5.72 14.17 52.13
CA LEU A 133 -4.78 14.41 53.22
C LEU A 133 -4.86 13.24 54.21
N ILE A 134 -3.73 12.90 54.84
CA ILE A 134 -3.58 12.30 56.19
C ILE A 134 -2.11 12.52 56.62
N ASP A 135 -1.86 12.60 57.92
CA ASP A 135 -0.68 13.23 58.52
C ASP A 135 0.66 12.48 58.45
N SER A 136 1.73 13.24 58.73
CA SER A 136 3.09 12.75 58.97
C SER A 136 3.37 12.51 60.46
N SER A 137 3.99 11.39 60.80
CA SER A 137 4.83 11.25 62.01
C SER A 137 5.72 10.00 61.92
N GLY A 138 6.89 9.98 62.60
CA GLY A 138 7.64 8.73 62.83
C GLY A 138 9.13 8.72 62.46
N SER A 139 9.94 9.51 63.18
CA SER A 139 11.33 9.25 63.61
C SER A 139 12.33 8.46 62.73
N ALA A 140 13.51 9.05 62.51
CA ALA A 140 14.68 8.35 61.97
C ALA A 140 15.36 7.40 62.97
N SER A 141 16.06 6.39 62.46
CA SER A 141 17.10 5.65 63.18
C SER A 141 18.26 5.30 62.24
N VAL A 142 19.49 5.35 62.77
CA VAL A 142 20.73 5.05 62.04
C VAL A 142 21.33 3.78 62.60
N LEU A 143 21.72 2.83 61.74
CA LEU A 143 22.68 1.78 62.05
C LEU A 143 23.64 1.55 60.88
N THR A 144 24.83 1.07 61.21
CA THR A 144 26.03 1.01 60.36
C THR A 144 26.50 -0.43 60.11
N HIS A 145 27.60 -0.58 59.37
CA HIS A 145 28.36 -1.82 59.10
C HIS A 145 27.80 -2.69 57.95
N SER A 146 28.62 -3.37 57.13
CA SER A 146 30.10 -3.38 57.05
C SER A 146 30.59 -3.72 55.64
N SER A 147 31.86 -3.39 55.36
CA SER A 147 32.53 -3.57 54.08
C SER A 147 32.95 -5.01 53.75
N SER A 148 32.68 -5.45 52.53
CA SER A 148 33.47 -6.44 51.79
C SER A 148 33.18 -6.27 50.29
N GLY A 149 34.14 -6.18 49.36
CA GLY A 149 35.60 -6.22 49.53
C GLY A 149 36.26 -7.21 48.57
N ASN A 150 36.21 -6.94 47.25
CA ASN A 150 37.08 -7.65 46.31
C ASN A 150 37.40 -6.78 45.08
N SER A 151 38.58 -7.01 44.46
CA SER A 151 39.23 -6.03 43.60
C SER A 151 39.08 -6.28 42.09
N LEU A 152 39.20 -5.18 41.34
CA LEU A 152 39.31 -5.07 39.89
C LEU A 152 40.28 -6.09 39.26
N LYS A 153 39.94 -6.54 38.04
CA LYS A 153 40.94 -6.79 36.99
C LYS A 153 40.48 -6.13 35.68
N ARG A 154 41.38 -5.33 35.12
CA ARG A 154 41.31 -4.69 33.79
C ARG A 154 42.08 -5.57 32.80
N PRO A 155 41.55 -5.82 31.58
CA PRO A 155 42.35 -6.16 30.40
C PRO A 155 42.84 -4.87 29.72
N ASP A 156 44.02 -4.91 29.12
CA ASP A 156 44.69 -3.72 28.57
C ASP A 156 44.30 -3.37 27.14
N THR A 157 44.50 -2.11 26.79
CA THR A 157 44.06 -1.49 25.54
C THR A 157 45.19 -1.39 24.51
N THR A 158 45.39 -2.42 23.70
CA THR A 158 46.09 -2.35 22.40
C THR A 158 45.66 -3.47 21.47
N GLU A 159 44.89 -3.18 20.42
CA GLU A 159 45.23 -3.57 19.04
C GLU A 159 44.36 -2.89 17.97
N SER A 160 44.92 -2.84 16.76
CA SER A 160 44.41 -2.37 15.46
C SER A 160 43.03 -1.69 15.35
N LEU A 161 43.05 -0.46 14.82
CA LEU A 161 41.96 0.10 14.02
C LEU A 161 41.64 -0.83 12.83
N ASN A 162 40.40 -1.33 12.76
CA ASN A 162 39.77 -1.86 11.54
C ASN A 162 38.24 -1.83 11.72
N SER A 163 37.60 -0.76 11.26
CA SER A 163 36.15 -0.56 11.37
C SER A 163 35.40 -1.32 10.27
N SER A 164 35.34 -2.65 10.39
CA SER A 164 34.51 -3.49 9.52
C SER A 164 33.02 -3.20 9.76
N LEU A 165 32.32 -2.75 8.72
CA LEU A 165 30.89 -2.46 8.76
C LEU A 165 30.09 -3.69 9.21
N SER A 166 29.23 -3.51 10.21
CA SER A 166 28.53 -4.60 10.90
C SER A 166 27.28 -5.07 10.14
N ASN A 167 27.46 -5.92 9.12
CA ASN A 167 26.34 -6.55 8.39
C ASN A 167 25.54 -7.59 9.21
N GLY A 168 25.75 -7.68 10.54
CA GLY A 168 25.12 -8.66 11.41
C GLY A 168 23.77 -8.18 11.97
N THR A 169 22.68 -8.87 11.61
CA THR A 169 21.37 -8.69 12.23
C THR A 169 21.20 -9.59 13.47
N SER A 170 21.66 -9.12 14.62
CA SER A 170 21.41 -9.71 15.96
C SER A 170 21.55 -8.61 17.03
N ASP A 171 20.81 -8.61 18.15
CA ASP A 171 19.84 -9.57 18.67
C ASP A 171 18.63 -8.83 19.31
N ALA A 172 17.47 -9.48 19.40
CA ALA A 172 16.25 -9.02 20.09
C ALA A 172 15.75 -7.58 19.80
N ASP A 173 15.95 -7.08 18.56
CA ASP A 173 15.73 -5.69 18.16
C ASP A 173 14.34 -5.10 18.55
N LEU A 174 14.31 -3.78 18.80
CA LEU A 174 13.12 -3.02 19.21
C LEU A 174 12.00 -3.05 18.17
N PHE A 175 12.36 -3.17 16.88
CA PHE A 175 11.45 -3.13 15.74
C PHE A 175 11.17 -4.51 15.11
N ASP A 176 12.07 -5.48 15.27
CA ASP A 176 11.99 -6.78 14.57
C ASP A 176 11.24 -7.87 15.36
N SER A 177 10.36 -7.44 16.28
CA SER A 177 9.55 -8.33 17.12
C SER A 177 8.46 -9.05 16.31
N HIS A 178 8.79 -10.23 15.78
CA HIS A 178 7.80 -11.26 15.44
C HIS A 178 7.19 -11.86 16.72
N ASP A 179 6.47 -11.02 17.48
CA ASP A 179 5.60 -11.46 18.56
C ASP A 179 4.27 -11.97 18.00
N ASP A 180 4.37 -13.00 17.14
CA ASP A 180 3.27 -13.89 16.73
C ASP A 180 2.73 -14.73 17.94
N ARG A 181 2.88 -14.20 19.18
CA ARG A 181 2.58 -14.80 20.49
C ARG A 181 1.78 -13.89 21.43
N ASP A 182 1.66 -12.59 21.13
CA ASP A 182 1.00 -11.61 22.02
C ASP A 182 -0.42 -11.24 21.57
N ASP A 183 -0.91 -11.83 20.46
CA ASP A 183 -2.20 -11.52 19.80
C ASP A 183 -3.41 -11.61 20.75
N ASP A 184 -3.46 -12.61 21.65
CA ASP A 184 -4.52 -12.76 22.67
C ASP A 184 -4.46 -11.65 23.74
N ALA A 185 -3.27 -11.16 24.07
CA ALA A 185 -3.07 -10.07 25.04
C ALA A 185 -3.32 -8.68 24.41
N GLU A 186 -3.04 -8.54 23.11
CA GLU A 186 -3.30 -7.35 22.30
C GLU A 186 -4.79 -7.17 22.01
N ALA A 187 -5.53 -8.26 21.76
CA ALA A 187 -7.00 -8.22 21.68
C ALA A 187 -7.62 -7.68 22.98
N GLY A 188 -7.16 -8.18 24.13
CA GLY A 188 -7.58 -7.70 25.46
C GLY A 188 -7.44 -6.18 25.64
N SER A 189 -6.32 -5.60 25.18
CA SER A 189 -6.10 -4.14 25.24
C SER A 189 -7.09 -3.34 24.38
N VAL A 190 -7.48 -3.85 23.20
CA VAL A 190 -8.51 -3.21 22.36
C VAL A 190 -9.89 -3.28 23.04
N GLU A 191 -10.19 -4.37 23.74
CA GLU A 191 -11.40 -4.51 24.55
C GLU A 191 -11.42 -3.53 25.75
N GLU A 192 -10.29 -3.35 26.45
CA GLU A 192 -10.15 -2.41 27.58
C GLU A 192 -10.36 -0.94 27.15
N HIS A 193 -9.79 -0.53 26.01
CA HIS A 193 -9.87 0.85 25.52
C HIS A 193 -11.13 1.14 24.66
N LYS A 194 -12.08 0.21 24.59
CA LYS A 194 -13.30 0.30 23.77
C LYS A 194 -14.15 1.55 24.03
N SER A 195 -14.10 2.11 25.24
CA SER A 195 -14.76 3.38 25.60
C SER A 195 -14.18 4.58 24.85
N VAL A 196 -12.86 4.64 24.69
CA VAL A 196 -12.14 5.69 23.94
C VAL A 196 -12.46 5.59 22.46
N ILE A 197 -12.46 4.36 21.91
CA ILE A 197 -12.84 4.09 20.52
C ILE A 197 -14.29 4.53 20.26
N MET A 198 -15.23 4.17 21.15
CA MET A 198 -16.63 4.61 21.06
C MET A 198 -16.79 6.14 21.14
N HIS A 199 -15.99 6.81 21.97
CA HIS A 199 -16.03 8.27 22.08
C HIS A 199 -15.58 8.95 20.79
N LEU A 200 -14.39 8.62 20.28
CA LEU A 200 -13.87 9.15 19.01
C LEU A 200 -14.83 8.84 17.85
N LEU A 201 -15.34 7.62 17.76
CA LEU A 201 -16.26 7.22 16.69
C LEU A 201 -17.68 7.78 16.85
N SER A 202 -18.01 8.43 17.96
CA SER A 202 -19.24 9.22 18.12
C SER A 202 -19.13 10.65 17.54
N GLN A 203 -17.91 11.13 17.32
CA GLN A 203 -17.62 12.46 16.76
C GLN A 203 -17.61 12.45 15.22
N VAL A 204 -17.29 11.29 14.60
CA VAL A 204 -17.16 11.15 13.15
C VAL A 204 -18.49 10.88 12.44
N ARG A 205 -18.67 11.40 11.23
CA ARG A 205 -19.87 11.18 10.40
C ARG A 205 -19.59 10.22 9.24
N LEU A 206 -20.59 9.47 8.79
CA LEU A 206 -20.44 8.56 7.65
C LEU A 206 -20.03 9.34 6.38
N GLY A 207 -18.97 8.87 5.72
CA GLY A 207 -18.34 9.54 4.57
C GLY A 207 -17.26 10.57 4.92
N MET A 208 -17.09 10.92 6.20
CA MET A 208 -16.07 11.88 6.66
C MET A 208 -14.65 11.32 6.43
N ASP A 209 -13.71 12.20 6.10
CA ASP A 209 -12.29 11.88 6.09
C ASP A 209 -11.77 11.73 7.53
N LEU A 210 -10.86 10.79 7.73
CA LEU A 210 -10.25 10.46 9.02
C LEU A 210 -8.82 10.99 9.15
N THR A 211 -8.26 11.64 8.12
CA THR A 211 -6.99 12.38 8.21
C THR A 211 -6.99 13.44 9.31
N LYS A 212 -8.15 14.07 9.58
CA LYS A 212 -8.35 15.04 10.67
C LYS A 212 -8.69 14.43 12.04
N VAL A 213 -8.66 13.10 12.20
CA VAL A 213 -9.03 12.42 13.46
C VAL A 213 -7.81 11.75 14.08
N VAL A 214 -7.41 12.21 15.27
CA VAL A 214 -6.31 11.58 16.03
C VAL A 214 -6.78 10.22 16.54
N LEU A 215 -6.22 9.15 15.98
CA LEU A 215 -6.50 7.78 16.41
C LEU A 215 -5.60 7.40 17.61
N PRO A 216 -6.08 6.57 18.55
CA PRO A 216 -5.33 6.26 19.77
C PRO A 216 -4.00 5.54 19.53
N THR A 217 -3.01 5.86 20.35
CA THR A 217 -1.65 5.31 20.22
C THR A 217 -1.58 3.79 20.37
N PHE A 218 -2.46 3.16 21.16
CA PHE A 218 -2.48 1.70 21.34
C PHE A 218 -2.91 0.91 20.08
N ILE A 219 -3.63 1.52 19.12
CA ILE A 219 -3.96 0.85 17.85
C ILE A 219 -2.82 0.91 16.82
N LEU A 220 -1.67 1.50 17.17
CA LEU A 220 -0.55 1.66 16.26
C LEU A 220 0.29 0.39 16.15
N GLU A 221 0.69 0.10 14.92
CA GLU A 221 1.70 -0.92 14.60
C GLU A 221 3.09 -0.32 14.88
N ARG A 222 4.04 -1.12 15.37
CA ARG A 222 5.35 -0.64 15.86
C ARG A 222 6.35 -0.24 14.75
N ARG A 223 5.87 0.35 13.66
CA ARG A 223 6.65 0.73 12.46
C ARG A 223 5.95 1.76 11.58
N SER A 224 6.75 2.43 10.75
CA SER A 224 6.30 3.40 9.75
C SER A 224 5.59 2.75 8.56
N LEU A 225 4.72 3.51 7.89
CA LEU A 225 4.12 3.13 6.61
C LEU A 225 5.19 2.88 5.54
N LEU A 226 6.31 3.61 5.55
CA LEU A 226 7.43 3.38 4.62
C LEU A 226 8.05 1.99 4.83
N GLU A 227 8.24 1.59 6.10
CA GLU A 227 8.71 0.24 6.43
C GLU A 227 7.66 -0.83 6.07
N MET A 228 6.37 -0.51 6.12
CA MET A 228 5.31 -1.44 5.69
C MET A 228 5.32 -1.67 4.17
N TYR A 229 5.63 -0.67 3.34
CA TYR A 229 5.73 -0.86 1.88
C TYR A 229 6.87 -1.80 1.46
N ALA A 230 7.94 -1.89 2.25
CA ALA A 230 9.00 -2.88 2.04
C ALA A 230 8.49 -4.34 2.14
N ASP A 231 7.38 -4.61 2.82
CA ASP A 231 6.81 -5.97 2.92
C ASP A 231 6.30 -6.50 1.57
N PHE A 232 6.08 -5.64 0.56
CA PHE A 232 5.79 -6.09 -0.81
C PHE A 232 6.96 -6.89 -1.43
N PHE A 233 8.17 -6.73 -0.89
CA PHE A 233 9.38 -7.45 -1.26
C PHE A 233 9.73 -8.58 -0.28
N ALA A 234 8.75 -9.09 0.49
CA ALA A 234 8.90 -10.28 1.33
C ALA A 234 9.31 -11.56 0.57
N HIS A 235 9.08 -11.58 -0.75
CA HIS A 235 9.52 -12.62 -1.69
C HIS A 235 10.41 -12.00 -2.78
N PRO A 236 11.63 -11.58 -2.41
CA PRO A 236 12.57 -10.91 -3.31
C PRO A 236 13.07 -11.86 -4.41
N ASP A 237 13.04 -13.17 -4.15
CA ASP A 237 13.27 -14.25 -5.11
C ASP A 237 12.22 -14.27 -6.24
N LEU A 238 10.93 -14.08 -5.90
CA LEU A 238 9.86 -13.99 -6.90
C LEU A 238 9.95 -12.70 -7.74
N PHE A 239 10.45 -11.61 -7.15
CA PHE A 239 10.74 -10.37 -7.88
C PHE A 239 11.88 -10.58 -8.90
N VAL A 240 13.07 -11.01 -8.46
CA VAL A 240 14.22 -11.12 -9.37
C VAL A 240 14.06 -12.19 -10.45
N SER A 241 13.28 -13.24 -10.18
CA SER A 241 13.01 -14.29 -11.16
C SER A 241 12.05 -13.88 -12.29
N ILE A 242 11.50 -12.66 -12.26
CA ILE A 242 10.84 -12.06 -13.44
C ILE A 242 11.85 -11.93 -14.59
N SER A 243 13.03 -11.36 -14.35
CA SER A 243 14.06 -11.16 -15.38
C SER A 243 14.67 -12.48 -15.91
N ASP A 244 14.54 -13.58 -15.17
CA ASP A 244 14.99 -14.90 -15.62
C ASP A 244 14.07 -15.52 -16.69
N GLN A 245 12.82 -15.06 -16.83
CA GLN A 245 11.88 -15.61 -17.82
C GLN A 245 12.16 -15.03 -19.22
N LYS A 246 12.30 -15.92 -20.20
CA LYS A 246 12.71 -15.55 -21.58
C LYS A 246 11.55 -15.12 -22.46
N ASP A 247 10.36 -15.71 -22.28
CA ASP A 247 9.17 -15.36 -23.04
C ASP A 247 8.39 -14.19 -22.37
N PRO A 248 7.90 -13.19 -23.13
CA PRO A 248 7.07 -12.10 -22.59
C PRO A 248 5.83 -12.58 -21.81
N LYS A 249 5.22 -13.69 -22.23
CA LYS A 249 4.08 -14.32 -21.57
C LYS A 249 4.45 -14.82 -20.18
N ASP A 250 5.57 -15.53 -20.09
CA ASP A 250 6.03 -16.15 -18.86
C ASP A 250 6.57 -15.08 -17.88
N ARG A 251 7.17 -13.99 -18.40
CA ARG A 251 7.44 -12.78 -17.60
C ARG A 251 6.15 -12.20 -17.02
N MET A 252 5.11 -11.98 -17.81
CA MET A 252 3.83 -11.45 -17.29
C MET A 252 3.23 -12.37 -16.20
N VAL A 253 3.24 -13.69 -16.41
CA VAL A 253 2.80 -14.66 -15.40
C VAL A 253 3.63 -14.52 -14.11
N GLN A 254 4.95 -14.34 -14.21
CA GLN A 254 5.83 -14.17 -13.05
C GLN A 254 5.66 -12.81 -12.36
N VAL A 255 5.38 -11.72 -13.09
CA VAL A 255 5.01 -10.40 -12.51
C VAL A 255 3.74 -10.53 -11.69
N VAL A 256 2.69 -11.16 -12.22
CA VAL A 256 1.43 -11.44 -11.51
C VAL A 256 1.68 -12.34 -10.29
N LYS A 257 2.60 -13.30 -10.39
CA LYS A 257 2.97 -14.21 -9.29
C LYS A 257 3.65 -13.49 -8.13
N TRP A 258 4.65 -12.64 -8.41
CA TRP A 258 5.28 -11.80 -7.41
C TRP A 258 4.25 -10.84 -6.79
N TYR A 259 3.48 -10.12 -7.61
CA TYR A 259 2.48 -9.16 -7.14
C TYR A 259 1.44 -9.81 -6.20
N LEU A 260 0.88 -10.98 -6.56
CA LEU A 260 -0.07 -11.67 -5.68
C LEU A 260 0.57 -12.25 -4.41
N SER A 261 1.89 -12.48 -4.38
CA SER A 261 2.61 -12.88 -3.16
C SER A 261 2.88 -11.71 -2.18
N ALA A 262 2.91 -10.46 -2.67
CA ALA A 262 3.30 -9.29 -1.90
C ALA A 262 2.39 -8.96 -0.69
N PHE A 263 1.12 -9.41 -0.70
CA PHE A 263 0.10 -8.88 0.22
C PHE A 263 -0.07 -9.62 1.55
N HIS A 264 0.46 -10.84 1.69
CA HIS A 264 0.25 -11.64 2.91
C HIS A 264 1.28 -11.39 4.02
N ALA A 265 2.49 -10.98 3.67
CA ALA A 265 3.63 -10.98 4.60
C ALA A 265 3.46 -9.98 5.76
N GLY A 266 3.05 -8.75 5.45
CA GLY A 266 2.87 -7.67 6.44
C GLY A 266 1.59 -7.72 7.26
N ARG A 267 0.88 -8.86 7.32
CA ARG A 267 -0.46 -8.98 7.92
C ARG A 267 -0.67 -10.30 8.67
N LYS A 268 0.32 -10.70 9.48
CA LYS A 268 0.26 -11.96 10.26
C LYS A 268 -0.68 -11.89 11.48
N GLY A 269 -0.65 -10.79 12.24
CA GLY A 269 -1.50 -10.60 13.41
C GLY A 269 -2.99 -10.57 13.03
N SER A 270 -3.84 -11.14 13.88
CA SER A 270 -5.28 -11.20 13.65
C SER A 270 -5.98 -9.85 13.86
N VAL A 271 -5.39 -9.00 14.70
CA VAL A 271 -5.84 -7.63 15.01
C VAL A 271 -5.28 -6.63 13.99
N ALA A 272 -6.14 -5.86 13.35
CA ALA A 272 -5.71 -4.78 12.47
C ALA A 272 -5.18 -3.57 13.26
N LYS A 273 -3.87 -3.36 13.19
CA LYS A 273 -3.19 -2.14 13.65
C LYS A 273 -2.96 -1.16 12.48
N LYS A 274 -2.62 0.09 12.81
CA LYS A 274 -2.29 1.15 11.85
C LYS A 274 -0.81 1.52 11.94
N PRO A 275 -0.01 1.52 10.87
CA PRO A 275 1.37 2.00 10.92
C PRO A 275 1.45 3.50 11.24
N TYR A 276 2.61 3.95 11.69
CA TYR A 276 2.88 5.37 11.89
C TYR A 276 2.68 6.14 10.57
N ASN A 277 2.09 7.34 10.65
CA ASN A 277 1.95 8.22 9.50
C ASN A 277 3.29 8.93 9.29
N PRO A 278 4.00 8.74 8.17
CA PRO A 278 5.36 9.25 8.06
C PRO A 278 5.41 10.79 8.07
N ILE A 279 6.45 11.34 8.67
CA ILE A 279 6.69 12.79 8.62
C ILE A 279 7.30 13.17 7.26
N LEU A 280 7.14 14.41 6.82
CA LEU A 280 7.73 14.90 5.56
C LEU A 280 9.26 14.67 5.55
N GLY A 281 9.78 14.07 4.47
CA GLY A 281 11.20 13.76 4.35
C GLY A 281 11.69 12.57 5.18
N GLU A 282 10.80 11.84 5.86
CA GLU A 282 11.14 10.54 6.47
C GLU A 282 11.61 9.55 5.40
N ILE A 283 12.64 8.76 5.71
CA ILE A 283 13.23 7.77 4.79
C ILE A 283 13.21 6.38 5.43
N PHE A 284 13.02 5.32 4.64
CA PHE A 284 13.29 3.94 5.07
C PHE A 284 14.22 3.24 4.08
N GLN A 285 15.21 2.48 4.57
CA GLN A 285 16.18 1.73 3.77
C GLN A 285 16.32 0.30 4.28
N CYS A 286 16.28 -0.69 3.37
CA CYS A 286 16.56 -2.08 3.71
C CYS A 286 17.06 -2.90 2.51
N HIS A 287 17.51 -4.13 2.76
CA HIS A 287 17.90 -5.08 1.71
C HIS A 287 17.54 -6.53 2.06
N TRP A 288 17.61 -7.42 1.08
CA TRP A 288 17.45 -8.86 1.23
C TRP A 288 18.59 -9.57 0.52
N THR A 289 19.36 -10.38 1.26
CA THR A 289 20.27 -11.37 0.68
C THR A 289 19.44 -12.54 0.16
N LEU A 290 19.65 -12.95 -1.09
CA LEU A 290 18.91 -14.08 -1.69
C LEU A 290 19.44 -15.42 -1.16
N PRO A 291 18.63 -16.49 -1.05
CA PRO A 291 19.04 -17.73 -0.38
C PRO A 291 20.18 -18.51 -1.04
N ASN A 292 20.51 -18.17 -2.30
CA ASN A 292 21.58 -18.76 -3.09
C ASN A 292 22.81 -17.84 -3.21
N ASP A 293 22.83 -16.67 -2.56
CA ASP A 293 23.95 -15.72 -2.54
C ASP A 293 24.83 -15.98 -1.33
N THR A 294 26.03 -16.55 -1.52
CA THR A 294 27.03 -16.67 -0.46
C THR A 294 27.82 -15.37 -0.34
N GLU A 295 27.86 -14.79 0.87
CA GLU A 295 28.40 -13.45 1.12
C GLU A 295 29.92 -13.32 0.79
N GLU A 296 30.62 -14.44 0.57
CA GLU A 296 32.08 -14.59 0.45
C GLU A 296 32.76 -13.97 -0.80
N ASN A 297 32.02 -13.51 -1.82
CA ASN A 297 32.59 -12.80 -2.98
C ASN A 297 31.66 -11.69 -3.50
N THR A 298 31.26 -10.80 -2.59
CA THR A 298 30.24 -9.77 -2.86
C THR A 298 30.83 -8.44 -3.33
N GLU A 299 30.89 -8.24 -4.65
CA GLU A 299 31.05 -6.90 -5.22
C GLU A 299 29.89 -6.00 -4.76
N LEU A 300 30.23 -4.87 -4.13
CA LEU A 300 29.27 -3.88 -3.64
C LEU A 300 28.79 -2.94 -4.75
N VAL A 301 27.69 -2.21 -4.48
CA VAL A 301 27.16 -1.16 -5.37
C VAL A 301 27.20 0.18 -4.64
N SER A 302 28.36 0.86 -4.66
CA SER A 302 28.55 2.16 -4.00
C SER A 302 27.52 3.20 -4.45
N GLU A 303 27.23 3.24 -5.75
CA GLU A 303 26.24 4.14 -6.36
C GLU A 303 24.80 3.60 -6.24
N GLY A 304 24.53 2.66 -5.34
CA GLY A 304 23.22 2.02 -5.15
C GLY A 304 22.37 2.73 -4.10
N PRO A 305 21.05 2.44 -4.03
CA PRO A 305 20.17 3.00 -3.00
C PRO A 305 20.54 2.55 -1.58
N VAL A 306 21.37 1.50 -1.44
CA VAL A 306 21.91 0.99 -0.19
C VAL A 306 23.41 0.65 -0.40
N PRO A 307 24.34 1.63 -0.33
CA PRO A 307 25.72 1.52 -0.82
C PRO A 307 26.59 0.37 -0.29
N TRP A 308 26.27 -0.18 0.88
CA TRP A 308 27.04 -1.23 1.58
C TRP A 308 26.58 -2.67 1.27
N VAL A 309 25.82 -2.86 0.18
CA VAL A 309 25.14 -4.12 -0.15
C VAL A 309 25.62 -4.74 -1.48
N SER A 310 25.53 -6.07 -1.59
CA SER A 310 25.99 -6.85 -2.75
C SER A 310 25.15 -6.63 -4.01
N LYS A 311 25.78 -6.73 -5.19
CA LYS A 311 25.09 -6.72 -6.50
C LYS A 311 24.00 -7.79 -6.69
N ASN A 312 24.03 -8.86 -5.89
CA ASN A 312 23.06 -9.97 -5.92
C ASN A 312 21.87 -9.79 -4.98
N SER A 313 21.96 -8.89 -4.00
CA SER A 313 20.86 -8.61 -3.07
C SER A 313 19.74 -7.83 -3.78
N VAL A 314 18.52 -7.90 -3.23
CA VAL A 314 17.49 -6.88 -3.50
C VAL A 314 17.68 -5.74 -2.50
N THR A 315 17.65 -4.50 -2.97
CA THR A 315 17.70 -3.29 -2.14
C THR A 315 16.38 -2.53 -2.26
N PHE A 316 15.98 -1.80 -1.22
CA PHE A 316 14.76 -0.98 -1.18
C PHE A 316 15.03 0.32 -0.43
N VAL A 317 14.47 1.41 -0.94
CA VAL A 317 14.43 2.72 -0.29
C VAL A 317 13.06 3.39 -0.49
N ALA A 318 12.60 4.13 0.50
CA ALA A 318 11.37 4.92 0.45
C ALA A 318 11.57 6.31 1.06
N GLU A 319 10.82 7.30 0.58
CA GLU A 319 10.76 8.66 1.12
C GLU A 319 9.30 9.14 1.23
N GLN A 320 8.97 9.86 2.31
CA GLN A 320 7.71 10.60 2.40
C GLN A 320 7.83 11.95 1.68
N VAL A 321 7.59 11.92 0.38
CA VAL A 321 7.78 13.07 -0.54
C VAL A 321 6.77 14.20 -0.37
N SER A 322 5.56 13.91 0.14
CA SER A 322 4.60 14.94 0.57
C SER A 322 3.78 14.50 1.78
N HIS A 323 3.31 15.46 2.58
CA HIS A 323 2.48 15.21 3.75
C HIS A 323 1.01 15.63 3.56
N HIS A 324 0.75 16.62 2.69
CA HIS A 324 -0.59 17.11 2.36
C HIS A 324 -0.71 17.32 0.83
N PRO A 325 -1.27 16.35 0.07
CA PRO A 325 -1.69 15.01 0.51
C PRO A 325 -0.51 14.12 0.96
N PRO A 326 -0.73 13.07 1.77
CA PRO A 326 0.33 12.18 2.21
C PRO A 326 0.76 11.23 1.08
N ILE A 327 1.84 11.58 0.37
CA ILE A 327 2.44 10.80 -0.70
C ILE A 327 3.74 10.16 -0.20
N SER A 328 3.85 8.84 -0.32
CA SER A 328 5.08 8.08 -0.12
C SER A 328 5.60 7.60 -1.48
N ALA A 329 6.86 7.89 -1.81
CA ALA A 329 7.56 7.32 -2.96
C ALA A 329 8.49 6.20 -2.50
N PHE A 330 8.66 5.16 -3.33
CA PHE A 330 9.56 4.05 -3.02
C PHE A 330 10.16 3.38 -4.26
N TYR A 331 11.34 2.81 -4.07
CA TYR A 331 12.17 2.25 -5.12
C TYR A 331 12.86 0.98 -4.63
N ALA A 332 13.04 -0.01 -5.50
CA ALA A 332 13.77 -1.24 -5.22
C ALA A 332 14.50 -1.75 -6.45
N GLU A 333 15.62 -2.47 -6.27
CA GLU A 333 16.39 -3.04 -7.38
C GLU A 333 17.18 -4.28 -6.99
N CYS A 334 17.62 -5.04 -8.00
CA CYS A 334 18.73 -5.97 -7.90
C CYS A 334 19.66 -5.78 -9.11
N PHE A 335 20.91 -5.38 -8.84
CA PHE A 335 21.86 -4.93 -9.86
C PHE A 335 22.20 -6.03 -10.87
N ASN A 336 22.64 -7.20 -10.41
CA ASN A 336 23.03 -8.31 -11.31
C ASN A 336 21.85 -8.93 -12.06
N LYS A 337 20.63 -8.79 -11.55
CA LYS A 337 19.37 -9.22 -12.20
C LYS A 337 18.78 -8.15 -13.11
N LYS A 338 19.39 -6.96 -13.17
CA LYS A 338 19.01 -5.79 -13.99
C LYS A 338 17.50 -5.53 -13.95
N ILE A 339 16.97 -5.56 -12.73
CA ILE A 339 15.56 -5.33 -12.45
C ILE A 339 15.45 -4.20 -11.44
N GLN A 340 14.55 -3.27 -11.74
CA GLN A 340 14.22 -2.15 -10.85
C GLN A 340 12.70 -2.05 -10.72
N PHE A 341 12.27 -1.43 -9.63
CA PHE A 341 10.88 -1.10 -9.35
C PHE A 341 10.84 0.33 -8.80
N ASN A 342 9.99 1.17 -9.36
CA ASN A 342 9.67 2.49 -8.82
C ASN A 342 8.16 2.55 -8.57
N ALA A 343 7.74 3.20 -7.48
CA ALA A 343 6.33 3.43 -7.20
C ALA A 343 6.12 4.68 -6.35
N HIS A 344 4.87 5.14 -6.35
CA HIS A 344 4.37 6.06 -5.35
C HIS A 344 2.94 5.65 -4.95
N ILE A 345 2.59 5.91 -3.68
CA ILE A 345 1.23 5.74 -3.16
C ILE A 345 0.89 6.94 -2.31
N TRP A 346 -0.30 7.50 -2.52
CA TRP A 346 -0.98 8.35 -1.56
C TRP A 346 -2.31 7.73 -1.13
N THR A 347 -2.78 8.08 0.06
CA THR A 347 -3.95 7.43 0.66
C THR A 347 -5.08 8.41 0.93
N LYS A 348 -6.32 7.98 0.63
CA LYS A 348 -7.54 8.74 0.95
C LYS A 348 -8.47 7.91 1.82
N SER A 349 -8.61 8.33 3.08
CA SER A 349 -9.41 7.62 4.08
C SER A 349 -10.86 8.07 4.09
N LYS A 350 -11.79 7.16 4.43
CA LYS A 350 -13.22 7.44 4.63
C LYS A 350 -13.79 6.61 5.76
N PHE A 351 -14.56 7.23 6.64
CA PHE A 351 -15.36 6.53 7.65
C PHE A 351 -16.62 5.90 7.03
N LEU A 352 -16.82 4.59 7.25
CA LEU A 352 -17.91 3.78 6.69
C LEU A 352 -18.78 3.14 7.79
N GLY A 353 -18.89 3.77 8.97
CA GLY A 353 -19.67 3.26 10.10
C GLY A 353 -18.95 2.15 10.85
N MET A 354 -19.20 0.88 10.49
CA MET A 354 -18.51 -0.28 11.08
C MET A 354 -17.18 -0.62 10.37
N SER A 355 -16.65 0.30 9.56
CA SER A 355 -15.39 0.11 8.84
C SER A 355 -14.73 1.45 8.52
N ILE A 356 -13.43 1.41 8.26
CA ILE A 356 -12.65 2.47 7.62
C ILE A 356 -12.27 1.97 6.23
N GLY A 357 -12.53 2.75 5.19
CA GLY A 357 -11.99 2.51 3.84
C GLY A 357 -10.76 3.38 3.61
N VAL A 358 -9.69 2.79 3.07
CA VAL A 358 -8.46 3.46 2.69
C VAL A 358 -8.23 3.20 1.20
N HIS A 359 -8.47 4.21 0.38
CA HIS A 359 -8.16 4.17 -1.04
C HIS A 359 -6.66 4.40 -1.23
N ASN A 360 -5.98 3.47 -1.89
CA ASN A 360 -4.58 3.61 -2.29
C ASN A 360 -4.55 4.10 -3.73
N ILE A 361 -3.96 5.27 -3.96
CA ILE A 361 -3.94 5.96 -5.26
C ILE A 361 -2.47 6.16 -5.65
N GLY A 362 -2.15 5.94 -6.93
CA GLY A 362 -0.79 5.91 -7.45
C GLY A 362 -0.49 4.59 -8.16
N GLN A 363 0.74 4.45 -8.65
CA GLN A 363 1.18 3.30 -9.45
C GLN A 363 2.60 2.84 -9.10
N GLY A 364 2.90 1.60 -9.47
CA GLY A 364 4.24 1.05 -9.50
C GLY A 364 4.64 0.60 -10.92
N CYS A 365 5.94 0.51 -11.18
CA CYS A 365 6.52 0.12 -12.46
C CYS A 365 7.66 -0.88 -12.22
N VAL A 366 7.45 -2.17 -12.50
CA VAL A 366 8.54 -3.15 -12.61
C VAL A 366 9.21 -2.96 -13.96
N SER A 367 10.54 -2.76 -14.00
CA SER A 367 11.30 -2.61 -15.24
C SER A 367 12.35 -3.71 -15.37
N CYS A 368 12.21 -4.54 -16.41
CA CYS A 368 13.15 -5.61 -16.75
C CYS A 368 14.11 -5.11 -17.84
N LEU A 369 15.28 -4.63 -17.42
CA LEU A 369 16.11 -3.75 -18.25
C LEU A 369 16.78 -4.46 -19.44
N ASP A 370 17.09 -5.76 -19.34
CA ASP A 370 17.62 -6.56 -20.46
C ASP A 370 16.59 -6.82 -21.57
N TYR A 371 15.29 -6.66 -21.29
CA TYR A 371 14.23 -6.72 -22.28
C TYR A 371 13.69 -5.33 -22.66
N ASP A 372 14.09 -4.27 -21.94
CA ASP A 372 13.52 -2.93 -22.06
C ASP A 372 11.98 -2.99 -21.94
N GLU A 373 11.49 -3.69 -20.91
CA GLU A 373 10.06 -3.94 -20.66
C GLU A 373 9.63 -3.36 -19.31
N HIS A 374 8.54 -2.58 -19.33
CA HIS A 374 7.97 -1.90 -18.17
C HIS A 374 6.56 -2.42 -17.89
N TYR A 375 6.31 -2.90 -16.67
CA TYR A 375 5.02 -3.39 -16.20
C TYR A 375 4.44 -2.39 -15.20
N ILE A 376 3.48 -1.60 -15.67
CA ILE A 376 2.75 -0.62 -14.85
C ILE A 376 1.66 -1.35 -14.06
N LEU A 377 1.61 -1.15 -12.75
CA LEU A 377 0.66 -1.78 -11.83
C LEU A 377 -0.01 -0.78 -10.88
N THR A 378 -1.26 -1.08 -10.49
CA THR A 378 -2.02 -0.33 -9.47
C THR A 378 -2.25 -1.18 -8.21
N PHE A 379 -2.62 -0.55 -7.10
CA PHE A 379 -2.69 -1.18 -5.77
C PHE A 379 -4.14 -1.39 -5.28
N PRO A 380 -4.43 -2.40 -4.42
CA PRO A 380 -5.77 -2.64 -3.89
C PRO A 380 -6.11 -1.65 -2.78
N ASN A 381 -7.40 -1.36 -2.59
CA ASN A 381 -7.87 -0.57 -1.45
C ASN A 381 -7.82 -1.41 -0.17
N GLY A 382 -7.49 -0.77 0.95
CA GLY A 382 -7.55 -1.38 2.28
C GLY A 382 -8.86 -1.07 3.00
N TYR A 383 -9.37 -2.02 3.78
CA TYR A 383 -10.53 -1.81 4.65
C TYR A 383 -10.23 -2.32 6.07
N GLY A 384 -10.20 -1.40 7.03
CA GLY A 384 -10.24 -1.73 8.45
C GLY A 384 -11.68 -2.09 8.83
N ARG A 385 -11.97 -3.39 8.99
CA ARG A 385 -13.31 -3.90 9.34
C ARG A 385 -13.46 -4.02 10.84
N SER A 386 -14.71 -4.04 11.34
CA SER A 386 -15.05 -4.40 12.73
C SER A 386 -14.49 -3.49 13.83
N ILE A 387 -14.23 -2.22 13.52
CA ILE A 387 -13.58 -1.20 14.40
C ILE A 387 -14.27 -0.87 15.75
N LEU A 388 -15.44 -1.47 16.05
CA LEU A 388 -16.16 -1.33 17.34
C LEU A 388 -16.04 -2.59 18.23
N THR A 389 -15.20 -3.52 17.79
CA THR A 389 -14.85 -4.83 18.34
C THR A 389 -13.39 -5.09 17.93
N VAL A 390 -12.90 -6.34 17.94
CA VAL A 390 -11.62 -6.69 17.33
C VAL A 390 -11.59 -6.28 15.84
N PRO A 391 -10.72 -5.34 15.43
CA PRO A 391 -10.63 -4.90 14.03
C PRO A 391 -9.82 -5.90 13.19
N TRP A 392 -10.10 -6.02 11.90
CA TRP A 392 -9.34 -6.90 10.98
C TRP A 392 -9.21 -6.28 9.58
N VAL A 393 -8.11 -6.60 8.86
CA VAL A 393 -7.81 -6.04 7.54
C VAL A 393 -8.48 -6.86 6.43
N GLU A 394 -9.14 -6.16 5.52
CA GLU A 394 -9.60 -6.69 4.24
C GLU A 394 -8.99 -5.89 3.08
N LEU A 395 -8.67 -6.56 1.97
CA LEU A 395 -8.26 -5.90 0.72
C LEU A 395 -9.43 -5.97 -0.27
N GLY A 396 -9.60 -4.93 -1.09
CA GLY A 396 -10.73 -4.87 -2.02
C GLY A 396 -10.55 -3.93 -3.21
N GLY A 397 -11.30 -4.23 -4.27
CA GLY A 397 -11.32 -3.46 -5.52
C GLY A 397 -10.46 -4.07 -6.61
N GLU A 398 -10.37 -3.33 -7.72
CA GLU A 398 -9.70 -3.77 -8.94
C GLU A 398 -8.27 -3.21 -9.02
N CYS A 399 -7.35 -4.02 -9.52
CA CYS A 399 -5.97 -3.67 -9.81
C CYS A 399 -5.65 -4.16 -11.22
N ASN A 400 -4.84 -3.42 -11.96
CA ASN A 400 -4.42 -3.81 -13.30
C ASN A 400 -2.89 -3.89 -13.36
N ILE A 401 -2.37 -4.79 -14.19
CA ILE A 401 -0.96 -4.85 -14.58
C ILE A 401 -0.92 -4.80 -16.11
N ASN A 402 -0.08 -3.95 -16.70
CA ASN A 402 0.03 -3.82 -18.15
C ASN A 402 1.47 -3.55 -18.59
N CYS A 403 1.87 -4.11 -19.74
CA CYS A 403 3.18 -3.85 -20.36
C CYS A 403 2.98 -3.37 -21.80
N SER A 404 3.05 -2.06 -22.03
CA SER A 404 2.69 -1.42 -23.30
C SER A 404 3.53 -1.90 -24.49
N LYS A 405 4.80 -2.29 -24.25
CA LYS A 405 5.71 -2.79 -25.29
C LYS A 405 5.34 -4.19 -25.78
N THR A 406 4.93 -5.07 -24.88
CA THR A 406 4.59 -6.47 -25.23
C THR A 406 3.11 -6.63 -25.57
N GLY A 407 2.25 -5.72 -25.07
CA GLY A 407 0.80 -5.75 -25.22
C GLY A 407 0.09 -6.68 -24.23
N TYR A 408 0.81 -7.39 -23.36
CA TYR A 408 0.21 -8.23 -22.33
C TYR A 408 -0.40 -7.38 -21.21
N SER A 409 -1.50 -7.87 -20.62
CA SER A 409 -2.12 -7.29 -19.43
C SER A 409 -2.67 -8.36 -18.48
N ALA A 410 -2.93 -7.97 -17.23
CA ALA A 410 -3.67 -8.74 -16.26
C ALA A 410 -4.64 -7.85 -15.49
N ASN A 411 -5.89 -8.32 -15.35
CA ASN A 411 -6.92 -7.69 -14.53
C ASN A 411 -7.05 -8.50 -13.24
N ILE A 412 -7.01 -7.84 -12.08
CA ILE A 412 -6.97 -8.47 -10.75
C ILE A 412 -8.07 -7.88 -9.88
N ILE A 413 -8.85 -8.71 -9.21
CA ILE A 413 -9.94 -8.27 -8.32
C ILE A 413 -9.72 -8.86 -6.93
N PHE A 414 -9.55 -8.00 -5.94
CA PHE A 414 -9.62 -8.35 -4.53
C PHE A 414 -11.09 -8.24 -4.09
N HIS A 415 -11.67 -9.35 -3.62
CA HIS A 415 -13.08 -9.42 -3.27
C HIS A 415 -13.28 -9.16 -1.78
N THR A 416 -13.92 -8.03 -1.46
CA THR A 416 -14.45 -7.80 -0.12
C THR A 416 -15.53 -8.83 0.22
N LYS A 417 -15.59 -9.31 1.46
CA LYS A 417 -16.57 -10.30 1.91
C LYS A 417 -18.01 -9.83 1.62
N PRO A 418 -18.84 -10.63 0.92
CA PRO A 418 -20.25 -10.32 0.72
C PRO A 418 -21.04 -10.20 2.02
N PHE A 419 -22.13 -9.42 2.01
CA PHE A 419 -23.05 -9.32 3.14
C PHE A 419 -23.73 -10.66 3.48
N TYR A 420 -23.99 -11.50 2.47
CA TYR A 420 -24.67 -12.79 2.62
C TYR A 420 -23.69 -13.98 2.49
N GLY A 421 -22.91 -14.18 3.55
CA GLY A 421 -21.96 -15.31 3.64
C GLY A 421 -20.72 -15.17 2.75
N GLY A 422 -20.15 -16.31 2.36
CA GLY A 422 -18.94 -16.37 1.53
C GLY A 422 -17.62 -16.29 2.33
N LYS A 423 -16.51 -16.62 1.63
CA LYS A 423 -15.14 -16.55 2.16
C LYS A 423 -14.65 -15.10 2.25
N LYS A 424 -13.78 -14.82 3.23
CA LYS A 424 -12.93 -13.61 3.25
C LYS A 424 -11.78 -13.75 2.22
N HIS A 425 -11.07 -12.65 1.97
CA HIS A 425 -9.76 -12.63 1.29
C HIS A 425 -9.69 -13.23 -0.13
N ARG A 426 -10.84 -13.47 -0.78
CA ARG A 426 -10.88 -14.06 -2.13
C ARG A 426 -10.23 -13.12 -3.15
N ILE A 427 -9.44 -13.68 -4.06
CA ILE A 427 -8.99 -12.99 -5.27
C ILE A 427 -9.46 -13.74 -6.52
N THR A 428 -9.60 -12.99 -7.61
CA THR A 428 -9.61 -13.54 -8.98
C THR A 428 -8.70 -12.67 -9.84
N ALA A 429 -7.92 -13.28 -10.74
CA ALA A 429 -7.16 -12.56 -11.74
C ALA A 429 -7.28 -13.24 -13.11
N GLU A 430 -7.14 -12.46 -14.17
CA GLU A 430 -7.16 -12.92 -15.56
C GLU A 430 -6.00 -12.29 -16.32
N ILE A 431 -5.20 -13.10 -17.01
CA ILE A 431 -4.03 -12.66 -17.80
C ILE A 431 -4.33 -12.84 -19.29
N PHE A 432 -4.13 -11.77 -20.06
CA PHE A 432 -4.52 -11.65 -21.46
C PHE A 432 -3.32 -11.55 -22.39
N SER A 433 -3.41 -12.18 -23.56
CA SER A 433 -2.45 -11.99 -24.64
C SER A 433 -2.66 -10.63 -25.34
N PRO A 434 -1.70 -10.14 -26.13
CA PRO A 434 -1.84 -8.88 -26.85
C PRO A 434 -3.06 -8.85 -27.78
N ASN A 435 -3.97 -7.92 -27.52
CA ASN A 435 -5.26 -7.74 -28.21
C ASN A 435 -6.31 -8.85 -27.98
N ASP A 436 -6.04 -9.88 -27.18
CA ASP A 436 -7.00 -10.94 -26.88
C ASP A 436 -8.01 -10.50 -25.80
N LYS A 437 -9.30 -10.66 -26.08
CA LYS A 437 -10.38 -10.47 -25.09
C LYS A 437 -10.62 -11.69 -24.19
N LYS A 438 -9.85 -12.76 -24.37
CA LYS A 438 -9.96 -14.01 -23.61
C LYS A 438 -8.66 -14.26 -22.87
N SER A 439 -8.76 -14.52 -21.57
CA SER A 439 -7.61 -14.85 -20.74
C SER A 439 -6.99 -16.19 -21.14
N PHE A 440 -5.65 -16.25 -21.19
CA PHE A 440 -4.91 -17.51 -21.39
C PHE A 440 -4.59 -18.21 -20.06
N CYS A 441 -4.64 -17.45 -18.97
CA CYS A 441 -4.53 -17.92 -17.59
C CYS A 441 -5.56 -17.17 -16.75
N SER A 442 -6.35 -17.89 -15.95
CA SER A 442 -7.15 -17.32 -14.87
C SER A 442 -6.71 -17.89 -13.53
N ILE A 443 -6.69 -17.05 -12.51
CA ILE A 443 -6.20 -17.38 -11.17
C ILE A 443 -7.32 -17.12 -10.17
N GLU A 444 -7.60 -18.06 -9.27
CA GLU A 444 -8.58 -17.89 -8.20
C GLU A 444 -8.05 -18.45 -6.87
N GLY A 445 -8.49 -17.87 -5.75
CA GLY A 445 -8.09 -18.35 -4.43
C GLY A 445 -8.19 -17.31 -3.33
N GLU A 446 -7.32 -17.39 -2.34
CA GLU A 446 -7.26 -16.51 -1.16
C GLU A 446 -5.86 -15.88 -1.05
N TRP A 447 -5.77 -14.54 -0.94
CA TRP A 447 -4.47 -13.83 -0.97
C TRP A 447 -3.57 -14.10 0.24
N ASN A 448 -4.13 -14.64 1.34
CA ASN A 448 -3.42 -15.14 2.52
C ASN A 448 -3.59 -16.66 2.68
N GLY A 449 -3.84 -17.38 1.59
CA GLY A 449 -4.03 -18.82 1.56
C GLY A 449 -3.38 -19.47 0.34
N VAL A 450 -4.21 -20.10 -0.49
CA VAL A 450 -3.77 -20.78 -1.71
C VAL A 450 -4.49 -20.16 -2.90
N MET A 451 -3.74 -19.93 -3.96
CA MET A 451 -4.20 -19.45 -5.25
C MET A 451 -3.87 -20.50 -6.31
N TYR A 452 -4.82 -20.79 -7.19
CA TYR A 452 -4.73 -21.80 -8.24
C TYR A 452 -4.80 -21.13 -9.61
N ALA A 453 -3.93 -21.55 -10.53
CA ALA A 453 -3.89 -21.07 -11.91
C ALA A 453 -4.49 -22.12 -12.84
N LYS A 454 -5.50 -21.72 -13.60
CA LYS A 454 -6.16 -22.48 -14.66
C LYS A 454 -5.77 -21.90 -16.02
N TYR A 455 -5.08 -22.69 -16.82
CA TYR A 455 -4.62 -22.28 -18.15
C TYR A 455 -5.62 -22.67 -19.24
N ALA A 456 -5.53 -21.99 -20.40
CA ALA A 456 -6.34 -22.29 -21.57
C ALA A 456 -6.13 -23.71 -22.15
N THR A 457 -5.06 -24.41 -21.73
CA THR A 457 -4.79 -25.83 -21.98
C THR A 457 -5.74 -26.77 -21.22
N GLY A 458 -6.49 -26.25 -20.24
CA GLY A 458 -7.30 -27.05 -19.29
C GLY A 458 -6.54 -27.47 -18.03
N GLU A 459 -5.23 -27.24 -17.98
CA GLU A 459 -4.39 -27.47 -16.80
C GLU A 459 -4.80 -26.59 -15.62
N ASN A 460 -4.81 -27.15 -14.41
CA ASN A 460 -5.08 -26.45 -13.16
C ASN A 460 -3.99 -26.80 -12.13
N THR A 461 -3.29 -25.80 -11.61
CA THR A 461 -2.10 -25.95 -10.76
C THR A 461 -2.13 -24.99 -9.58
N VAL A 462 -1.36 -25.28 -8.52
CA VAL A 462 -1.13 -24.30 -7.45
C VAL A 462 -0.24 -23.19 -8.01
N PHE A 463 -0.77 -21.96 -8.04
CA PHE A 463 -0.04 -20.77 -8.48
C PHE A 463 0.90 -20.27 -7.39
N VAL A 464 0.34 -20.06 -6.19
CA VAL A 464 1.03 -19.62 -4.96
C VAL A 464 0.33 -20.25 -3.76
N ASP A 465 1.09 -20.75 -2.80
CA ASP A 465 0.62 -21.16 -1.48
C ASP A 465 1.34 -20.34 -0.42
N THR A 466 0.71 -19.25 0.03
CA THR A 466 1.32 -18.28 0.95
C THR A 466 1.53 -18.84 2.37
N LYS A 467 0.99 -20.03 2.65
CA LYS A 467 1.18 -20.75 3.93
C LYS A 467 2.39 -21.67 3.91
N LYS A 468 2.96 -21.94 2.71
CA LYS A 468 4.20 -22.72 2.53
C LYS A 468 5.36 -21.89 1.97
N LEU A 469 5.09 -20.71 1.41
CA LEU A 469 6.10 -19.83 0.83
C LEU A 469 6.91 -19.12 1.94
N PRO A 470 8.22 -19.40 2.10
CA PRO A 470 9.02 -18.81 3.17
C PRO A 470 9.32 -17.35 2.87
N ILE A 471 8.96 -16.46 3.81
CA ILE A 471 9.29 -15.03 3.73
C ILE A 471 10.79 -14.83 3.98
N ILE A 472 11.46 -14.11 3.09
CA ILE A 472 12.84 -13.67 3.30
C ILE A 472 12.79 -12.37 4.11
N LYS A 473 13.45 -12.34 5.27
CA LYS A 473 13.49 -11.14 6.13
C LYS A 473 14.29 -10.01 5.47
N LYS A 474 13.79 -8.78 5.62
CA LYS A 474 14.54 -7.56 5.29
C LYS A 474 15.62 -7.30 6.36
N LYS A 475 16.87 -7.15 5.93
CA LYS A 475 17.99 -6.66 6.73
C LYS A 475 17.95 -5.12 6.74
N VAL A 476 17.92 -4.52 7.92
CA VAL A 476 17.93 -3.06 8.15
C VAL A 476 19.21 -2.71 8.91
N ARG A 477 19.76 -1.50 8.73
CA ARG A 477 20.88 -1.02 9.57
C ARG A 477 20.48 -0.94 11.04
N LYS A 478 21.43 -1.13 11.95
CA LYS A 478 21.21 -0.89 13.37
C LYS A 478 20.85 0.57 13.63
N LEU A 479 20.13 0.82 14.72
CA LEU A 479 19.71 2.17 15.13
C LEU A 479 20.90 3.14 15.39
N GLU A 480 22.08 2.60 15.73
CA GLU A 480 23.33 3.35 15.91
C GLU A 480 24.00 3.78 14.58
N ASP A 481 23.68 3.11 13.48
CA ASP A 481 24.21 3.36 12.12
C ASP A 481 23.22 4.12 11.22
N GLN A 482 22.04 4.50 11.73
CA GLN A 482 20.98 5.17 10.97
C GLN A 482 21.04 6.69 11.08
N ASN A 483 20.67 7.37 9.99
CA ASN A 483 20.52 8.82 9.94
C ASN A 483 19.31 9.29 10.77
N GLU A 484 19.29 10.59 11.13
CA GLU A 484 18.24 11.17 11.98
C GLU A 484 16.82 11.03 11.38
N TYR A 485 16.70 11.16 10.06
CA TYR A 485 15.42 11.05 9.32
C TYR A 485 15.04 9.62 8.88
N GLU A 486 15.79 8.59 9.29
CA GLU A 486 15.36 7.20 9.02
C GLU A 486 14.21 6.77 9.95
N SER A 487 13.24 6.02 9.43
CA SER A 487 11.99 5.68 10.16
C SER A 487 12.24 5.07 11.54
N ARG A 488 13.22 4.16 11.69
CA ARG A 488 13.48 3.55 13.00
C ARG A 488 14.15 4.56 13.95
N SER A 489 15.04 5.44 13.47
CA SER A 489 15.58 6.56 14.24
C SER A 489 14.51 7.55 14.74
N LEU A 490 13.60 7.97 13.86
CA LEU A 490 12.54 8.93 14.20
C LEU A 490 11.53 8.36 15.20
N TRP A 491 11.07 7.13 14.97
CA TRP A 491 9.98 6.53 15.73
C TRP A 491 10.43 5.70 16.96
N LYS A 492 11.73 5.67 17.28
CA LYS A 492 12.32 4.84 18.36
C LYS A 492 11.63 5.00 19.71
N ASP A 493 11.32 6.22 20.14
CA ASP A 493 10.76 6.48 21.48
C ASP A 493 9.28 6.03 21.54
N VAL A 494 8.54 6.22 20.45
CA VAL A 494 7.16 5.71 20.30
C VAL A 494 7.15 4.18 20.30
N THR A 495 8.05 3.56 19.53
CA THR A 495 8.20 2.10 19.45
C THR A 495 8.63 1.48 20.78
N PHE A 496 9.57 2.09 21.49
CA PHE A 496 10.02 1.63 22.81
C PHE A 496 8.87 1.64 23.82
N ASN A 497 8.18 2.76 23.95
CA ASN A 497 7.06 2.89 24.90
C ASN A 497 5.89 1.94 24.54
N LEU A 498 5.57 1.77 23.25
CA LEU A 498 4.62 0.74 22.78
C LEU A 498 5.09 -0.72 22.98
N LYS A 499 6.39 -0.99 23.13
CA LYS A 499 6.94 -2.32 23.44
C LYS A 499 6.83 -2.63 24.94
N ILE A 500 7.02 -1.64 25.82
CA ILE A 500 6.79 -1.78 27.27
C ILE A 500 5.34 -1.52 27.71
N ARG A 501 4.43 -1.25 26.76
CA ARG A 501 3.00 -0.94 26.96
C ARG A 501 2.73 0.34 27.77
N ASP A 502 3.67 1.29 27.77
CA ASP A 502 3.45 2.65 28.29
C ASP A 502 2.78 3.50 27.20
N ILE A 503 1.44 3.50 27.20
CA ILE A 503 0.63 4.18 26.18
C ILE A 503 0.71 5.71 26.34
N ASP A 504 0.89 6.22 27.56
CA ASP A 504 0.97 7.67 27.81
C ASP A 504 2.32 8.22 27.33
N ALA A 505 3.43 7.58 27.68
CA ALA A 505 4.75 7.96 27.18
C ALA A 505 4.89 7.77 25.67
N ALA A 506 4.24 6.76 25.08
CA ALA A 506 4.17 6.60 23.63
C ALA A 506 3.38 7.73 22.96
N THR A 507 2.31 8.22 23.59
CA THR A 507 1.48 9.32 23.09
C THR A 507 2.22 10.64 23.15
N GLU A 508 2.91 10.92 24.26
CA GLU A 508 3.80 12.08 24.42
C GLU A 508 4.95 12.07 23.40
N ALA A 509 5.65 10.93 23.26
CA ALA A 509 6.72 10.80 22.27
C ALA A 509 6.23 11.04 20.84
N LYS A 510 5.03 10.55 20.50
CA LYS A 510 4.39 10.77 19.19
C LYS A 510 4.02 12.24 18.99
N HIS A 511 3.35 12.86 19.97
CA HIS A 511 2.95 14.26 19.91
C HIS A 511 4.16 15.18 19.72
N ARG A 512 5.26 14.92 20.44
CA ARG A 512 6.52 15.66 20.33
C ARG A 512 7.18 15.54 18.95
N LEU A 513 7.07 14.41 18.27
CA LEU A 513 7.56 14.22 16.90
C LEU A 513 6.68 14.99 15.90
N GLU A 514 5.36 14.88 16.03
CA GLU A 514 4.41 15.58 15.16
C GLU A 514 4.47 17.10 15.34
N GLU A 515 4.65 17.62 16.56
CA GLU A 515 4.78 19.07 16.79
C GLU A 515 6.10 19.63 16.26
N ARG A 516 7.20 18.86 16.31
CA ARG A 516 8.43 19.25 15.62
C ARG A 516 8.18 19.43 14.11
N GLN A 517 7.48 18.48 13.49
CA GLN A 517 7.11 18.57 12.08
C GLN A 517 6.22 19.81 11.80
N ARG A 518 5.28 20.15 12.69
CA ARG A 518 4.45 21.37 12.57
C ARG A 518 5.26 22.65 12.73
N ALA A 519 6.22 22.69 13.65
CA ALA A 519 7.13 23.82 13.84
C ALA A 519 8.02 24.04 12.61
N GLU A 520 8.66 22.99 12.10
CA GLU A 520 9.46 23.04 10.87
C GLU A 520 8.62 23.45 9.63
N ALA A 521 7.36 23.02 9.55
CA ALA A 521 6.47 23.40 8.47
C ALA A 521 6.08 24.89 8.54
N ARG A 522 5.83 25.42 9.75
CA ARG A 522 5.63 26.85 9.97
C ARG A 522 6.88 27.66 9.60
N GLU A 523 8.05 27.26 10.07
CA GLU A 523 9.32 27.92 9.76
C GLU A 523 9.63 27.93 8.25
N ARG A 524 9.39 26.82 7.55
CA ARG A 524 9.54 26.75 6.09
C ARG A 524 8.57 27.69 5.37
N LYS A 525 7.31 27.77 5.81
CA LYS A 525 6.32 28.71 5.26
C LYS A 525 6.68 30.18 5.53
N GLU A 526 7.07 30.53 6.75
CA GLU A 526 7.49 31.87 7.15
C GLU A 526 8.72 32.38 6.36
N LYS A 527 9.55 31.47 5.84
CA LYS A 527 10.73 31.76 5.02
C LYS A 527 10.50 31.62 3.52
N GLU A 528 9.29 31.28 3.09
CA GLU A 528 8.93 30.95 1.69
C GLU A 528 9.78 29.82 1.07
N ILE A 529 10.31 28.91 1.91
CA ILE A 529 11.15 27.77 1.52
C ILE A 529 10.27 26.57 1.16
N GLN A 530 10.33 26.13 -0.10
CA GLN A 530 9.73 24.87 -0.53
C GLN A 530 10.52 23.67 0.01
N TRP A 531 9.85 22.52 0.15
CA TRP A 531 10.53 21.28 0.56
C TRP A 531 11.22 20.63 -0.64
N GLU A 532 12.54 20.48 -0.56
CA GLU A 532 13.32 19.65 -1.49
C GLU A 532 13.39 18.21 -0.96
N THR A 533 12.92 17.26 -1.76
CA THR A 533 13.04 15.82 -1.52
C THR A 533 14.47 15.34 -1.74
N ARG A 534 14.83 14.21 -1.12
CA ARG A 534 16.22 13.76 -0.98
C ARG A 534 16.60 12.63 -1.94
N LEU A 535 15.62 11.90 -2.46
CA LEU A 535 15.83 10.65 -3.21
C LEU A 535 14.92 10.51 -4.44
N PHE A 536 13.90 11.36 -4.56
CA PHE A 536 12.91 11.32 -5.64
C PHE A 536 12.55 12.72 -6.11
N HIS A 537 12.17 12.86 -7.37
CA HIS A 537 11.58 14.06 -7.96
C HIS A 537 10.21 13.77 -8.59
N GLU A 538 9.44 14.83 -8.82
CA GLU A 538 8.16 14.78 -9.54
C GLU A 538 8.40 14.78 -11.07
N ASP A 539 7.81 13.80 -11.77
CA ASP A 539 7.79 13.66 -13.23
C ASP A 539 6.34 13.51 -13.69
N GLY A 540 5.73 14.63 -14.08
CA GLY A 540 4.29 14.70 -14.40
C GLY A 540 3.42 14.43 -13.18
N GLU A 541 2.66 13.33 -13.20
CA GLU A 541 1.84 12.88 -12.06
C GLU A 541 2.55 11.78 -11.22
N CYS A 542 3.85 11.55 -11.43
CA CYS A 542 4.61 10.45 -10.83
C CYS A 542 5.79 10.95 -9.98
N TRP A 543 6.27 10.09 -9.06
CA TRP A 543 7.51 10.33 -8.31
C TRP A 543 8.57 9.30 -8.71
N VAL A 544 9.67 9.78 -9.29
CA VAL A 544 10.74 8.96 -9.88
C VAL A 544 11.98 9.04 -8.99
N TYR A 545 12.63 7.90 -8.75
CA TYR A 545 13.88 7.84 -7.98
C TYR A 545 15.03 8.48 -8.78
N ASP A 546 15.93 9.21 -8.12
CA ASP A 546 16.89 10.09 -8.80
C ASP A 546 18.04 9.34 -9.49
N GLU A 547 18.48 8.20 -8.93
CA GLU A 547 19.58 7.38 -9.44
C GLU A 547 19.17 5.93 -9.79
N PRO A 548 18.19 5.72 -10.69
CA PRO A 548 17.67 4.40 -11.00
C PRO A 548 18.71 3.55 -11.74
N LEU A 549 18.60 2.23 -11.61
CA LEU A 549 19.54 1.27 -12.19
C LEU A 549 19.70 1.46 -13.72
N LEU A 550 18.62 1.81 -14.42
CA LEU A 550 18.64 2.15 -15.84
C LEU A 550 19.59 3.32 -16.18
N LYS A 551 19.58 4.40 -15.36
CA LYS A 551 20.45 5.57 -15.53
C LYS A 551 21.91 5.19 -15.31
N ARG A 552 22.21 4.48 -14.22
CA ARG A 552 23.57 4.07 -13.85
C ARG A 552 24.17 3.02 -14.79
N LEU A 553 23.38 2.07 -15.29
CA LEU A 553 23.78 1.13 -16.35
C LEU A 553 23.88 1.76 -17.74
N GLY A 554 23.27 2.94 -17.95
CA GLY A 554 23.47 3.78 -19.13
C GLY A 554 24.81 4.53 -19.07
N ALA A 555 25.09 5.19 -17.93
CA ALA A 555 26.32 5.94 -17.71
C ALA A 555 27.58 5.07 -17.84
N ALA A 556 27.54 3.82 -17.34
CA ALA A 556 28.67 2.87 -17.41
C ALA A 556 29.01 2.33 -18.83
N LYS A 557 28.46 2.91 -19.90
CA LYS A 557 28.73 2.56 -21.31
C LYS A 557 29.46 3.66 -22.09
N HIS A 558 29.86 4.74 -21.43
CA HIS A 558 30.54 5.91 -21.99
C HIS A 558 31.80 6.26 -21.21
#